data_AF-A0A4Y7RSM2-F1
#
_entry.id   AF-A0A4Y7RSM2-F1
#
_cell.length_a   1.000
_cell.length_b   1.000
_cell.length_c   1.000
_cell.angle_alpha   90.00
_cell.angle_beta   90.00
_cell.angle_gamma   90.00
#
_symmetry.space_group_name_H-M   'P 1'
#
loop_
_entity.id
_entity.type
_entity.pdbx_description
1 polymer ?
#
loop_
_entity_poly.entity_id
_entity_poly.type
_entity_poly.pdbx_seq_one_letter_code
_entity_poly.pdbx_strand_id
1 'polypeptide(L)'
;MNKKYRKIIEERYPWLLKGDYCLTLSDDVDSLVSCAILHKVFGYPIHYFYDFNGLYCNGLPFLCPEPIGVDLTLVRGKTICNHVSRISDMDSYNPEAANLNLIDGITAQNFTRKYAGSTAIFLFSLLRDQFKIKENDLFWAILLCIDSYFKGYKPEFRDRQQYYLCSALEMPEVFELQKKYSLSDFEKVQNKLKMKGKIRIENGQLNIYKDHFRQLLDHIGLELHKIENDFYQIEQYEKVIVPYKNVPTIEKSNLSTFACTYAVSGIGTKYIN
;
A
#
# COMPACT_ATOMS: atom_id res chain seq x y z
N MET A 1 -5.04 16.41 1.07
CA MET A 1 -4.96 15.97 -0.35
C MET A 1 -5.53 17.02 -1.27
N ASN A 2 -4.86 17.25 -2.41
CA ASN A 2 -5.30 18.20 -3.41
C ASN A 2 -6.71 17.92 -3.95
N LYS A 3 -7.48 19.00 -4.10
CA LYS A 3 -8.89 18.96 -4.54
C LYS A 3 -9.09 18.21 -5.85
N LYS A 4 -8.16 18.32 -6.81
CA LYS A 4 -8.24 17.60 -8.09
C LYS A 4 -8.16 16.08 -7.88
N TYR A 5 -7.17 15.62 -7.11
CA TYR A 5 -7.00 14.19 -6.81
C TYR A 5 -8.15 13.65 -5.98
N ARG A 6 -8.57 14.41 -4.96
CA ARG A 6 -9.71 14.06 -4.13
C ARG A 6 -10.98 13.87 -4.96
N LYS A 7 -11.27 14.80 -5.88
CA LYS A 7 -12.41 14.68 -6.80
C LYS A 7 -12.32 13.43 -7.68
N ILE A 8 -11.15 13.13 -8.25
CA ILE A 8 -10.96 11.92 -9.06
C ILE A 8 -11.23 10.66 -8.23
N ILE A 9 -10.78 10.63 -6.98
CA ILE A 9 -11.00 9.50 -6.07
C ILE A 9 -12.49 9.36 -5.71
N GLU A 10 -13.15 10.47 -5.38
CA GLU A 10 -14.59 10.50 -5.09
C GLU A 10 -15.43 10.00 -6.28
N GLU A 11 -15.04 10.35 -7.51
CA GLU A 11 -15.75 9.96 -8.72
C GLU A 11 -15.44 8.52 -9.17
N ARG A 12 -14.18 8.10 -9.15
CA ARG A 12 -13.75 6.79 -9.68
C ARG A 12 -13.77 5.68 -8.64
N TYR A 13 -13.52 6.01 -7.37
CA TYR A 13 -13.37 5.06 -6.28
C TYR A 13 -14.25 5.45 -5.08
N PRO A 14 -15.57 5.70 -5.26
CA PRO A 14 -16.44 6.10 -4.16
C PRO A 14 -16.47 5.07 -3.02
N TRP A 15 -16.18 3.80 -3.33
CA TRP A 15 -16.07 2.70 -2.36
C TRP A 15 -14.98 2.97 -1.30
N LEU A 16 -13.94 3.73 -1.61
CA LEU A 16 -12.85 4.01 -0.67
C LEU A 16 -13.30 4.94 0.48
N LEU A 17 -14.36 5.72 0.28
CA LEU A 17 -14.83 6.74 1.21
C LEU A 17 -16.11 6.34 1.95
N LYS A 18 -16.80 5.30 1.49
CA LYS A 18 -18.04 4.80 2.09
C LYS A 18 -18.28 3.33 1.74
N GLY A 19 -18.86 2.62 2.71
CA GLY A 19 -19.31 1.25 2.56
C GLY A 19 -19.12 0.49 3.86
N ASP A 20 -19.24 -0.83 3.76
CA ASP A 20 -18.92 -1.76 4.81
C ASP A 20 -18.05 -2.84 4.19
N TYR A 21 -16.81 -2.92 4.66
CA TYR A 21 -15.76 -3.72 4.04
C TYR A 21 -14.91 -4.39 5.10
N CYS A 22 -14.21 -5.42 4.68
CA CYS A 22 -13.09 -5.95 5.43
C CYS A 22 -11.79 -5.87 4.64
N LEU A 23 -10.68 -5.92 5.38
CA LEU A 23 -9.36 -5.65 4.85
C LEU A 23 -8.61 -6.95 4.59
N THR A 24 -7.94 -6.99 3.44
CA THR A 24 -6.91 -7.98 3.11
C THR A 24 -5.54 -7.35 3.36
N LEU A 25 -4.95 -7.70 4.51
CA LEU A 25 -3.60 -7.31 4.90
C LEU A 25 -2.56 -8.07 4.07
N SER A 26 -1.54 -7.40 3.55
CA SER A 26 -0.37 -8.03 2.91
C SER A 26 0.80 -8.19 3.90
N ASP A 27 1.92 -8.74 3.45
CA ASP A 27 3.00 -9.22 4.32
C ASP A 27 3.96 -8.13 4.84
N ASP A 28 3.66 -6.84 4.69
CA ASP A 28 4.56 -5.76 5.11
C ASP A 28 3.92 -4.58 5.87
N VAL A 29 4.79 -3.65 6.27
CA VAL A 29 4.44 -2.50 7.09
C VAL A 29 3.54 -1.50 6.36
N ASP A 30 3.62 -1.38 5.03
CA ASP A 30 2.77 -0.45 4.31
C ASP A 30 1.31 -0.89 4.44
N SER A 31 1.04 -2.17 4.19
CA SER A 31 -0.30 -2.72 4.38
C SER A 31 -0.77 -2.64 5.83
N LEU A 32 0.11 -2.90 6.80
CA LEU A 32 -0.23 -2.80 8.23
C LEU A 32 -0.69 -1.40 8.63
N VAL A 33 0.11 -0.38 8.30
CA VAL A 33 -0.21 1.00 8.64
C VAL A 33 -1.43 1.48 7.87
N SER A 34 -1.55 1.11 6.60
CA SER A 34 -2.71 1.39 5.77
C SER A 34 -4.00 0.79 6.36
N CYS A 35 -3.95 -0.47 6.82
CA CYS A 35 -5.07 -1.11 7.50
C CYS A 35 -5.42 -0.40 8.80
N ALA A 36 -4.41 0.02 9.58
CA ALA A 36 -4.64 0.75 10.83
C ALA A 36 -5.30 2.13 10.59
N ILE A 37 -4.96 2.83 9.50
CA ILE A 37 -5.63 4.07 9.11
C ILE A 37 -7.10 3.79 8.75
N LEU A 38 -7.37 2.80 7.88
CA LEU A 38 -8.73 2.44 7.47
C LEU A 38 -9.57 1.99 8.66
N HIS A 39 -8.98 1.22 9.57
CA HIS A 39 -9.62 0.82 10.82
C HIS A 39 -9.94 2.02 11.71
N LYS A 40 -9.00 2.97 11.88
CA LYS A 40 -9.21 4.15 12.72
C LYS A 40 -10.35 5.04 12.22
N VAL A 41 -10.52 5.14 10.90
CA VAL A 41 -11.50 6.01 10.26
C VAL A 41 -12.86 5.34 10.10
N PHE A 42 -12.89 4.07 9.68
CA PHE A 42 -14.12 3.38 9.29
C PHE A 42 -14.48 2.18 10.18
N GLY A 43 -13.56 1.71 11.02
CA GLY A 43 -13.76 0.51 11.83
C GLY A 43 -13.60 -0.81 11.07
N TYR A 44 -13.16 -0.78 9.81
CA TYR A 44 -13.04 -2.00 8.99
C TYR A 44 -12.10 -3.03 9.65
N PRO A 45 -12.53 -4.29 9.81
CA PRO A 45 -11.71 -5.34 10.41
C PRO A 45 -10.74 -5.94 9.39
N ILE A 46 -9.58 -6.39 9.87
CA ILE A 46 -8.71 -7.26 9.09
C ILE A 46 -9.29 -8.67 9.17
N HIS A 47 -9.78 -9.17 8.04
CA HIS A 47 -10.36 -10.52 7.93
C HIS A 47 -9.52 -11.46 7.09
N TYR A 48 -8.84 -10.89 6.10
CA TYR A 48 -7.99 -11.63 5.19
C TYR A 48 -6.53 -11.24 5.37
N PHE A 49 -5.65 -12.22 5.16
CA PHE A 49 -4.23 -12.01 5.04
C PHE A 49 -3.76 -12.63 3.73
N TYR A 50 -3.02 -11.86 2.95
CA TYR A 50 -2.42 -12.30 1.71
C TYR A 50 -0.90 -12.39 1.89
N ASP A 51 -0.33 -13.50 1.44
CA ASP A 51 1.07 -13.55 1.09
C ASP A 51 1.26 -14.10 -0.34
N PHE A 52 2.49 -14.14 -0.82
CA PHE A 52 2.79 -14.65 -2.17
C PHE A 52 2.50 -16.16 -2.34
N ASN A 53 2.16 -16.89 -1.27
CA ASN A 53 1.85 -18.32 -1.26
C ASN A 53 0.36 -18.61 -1.16
N GLY A 54 -0.46 -17.67 -0.67
CA GLY A 54 -1.88 -17.89 -0.52
C GLY A 54 -2.67 -16.73 0.08
N LEU A 55 -3.98 -16.93 0.08
CA LEU A 55 -4.94 -16.11 0.81
C LEU A 55 -5.40 -16.88 2.04
N TYR A 56 -5.44 -16.18 3.17
CA TYR A 56 -5.80 -16.72 4.47
C TYR A 56 -6.97 -15.92 5.04
N CYS A 57 -7.84 -16.59 5.79
CA CYS A 57 -9.06 -16.01 6.36
C CYS A 57 -9.16 -16.35 7.85
N ASN A 58 -9.53 -15.37 8.69
CA ASN A 58 -9.68 -15.55 10.15
C ASN A 58 -11.12 -15.88 10.59
N GLY A 59 -11.82 -16.67 9.78
CA GLY A 59 -13.22 -17.02 9.96
C GLY A 59 -13.78 -17.71 8.73
N LEU A 60 -15.10 -17.74 8.61
CA LEU A 60 -15.76 -18.25 7.40
C LEU A 60 -15.81 -17.14 6.34
N PRO A 61 -15.30 -17.36 5.10
CA PRO A 61 -15.19 -16.31 4.08
C PRO A 61 -16.51 -15.58 3.76
N PHE A 62 -17.65 -16.28 3.92
CA PHE A 62 -18.98 -15.73 3.63
C PHE A 62 -19.57 -14.86 4.76
N LEU A 63 -18.89 -14.75 5.90
CA LEU A 63 -19.31 -13.90 7.02
C LEU A 63 -18.71 -12.49 6.94
N CYS A 64 -17.80 -12.25 5.98
CA CYS A 64 -17.22 -10.94 5.78
C CYS A 64 -18.02 -10.09 4.80
N PRO A 65 -18.13 -8.77 5.02
CA PRO A 65 -18.39 -7.83 3.95
C PRO A 65 -17.38 -7.99 2.80
N GLU A 66 -17.63 -7.27 1.71
CA GLU A 66 -16.77 -7.31 0.51
C GLU A 66 -15.29 -6.97 0.87
N PRO A 67 -14.30 -7.77 0.45
CA PRO A 67 -12.91 -7.54 0.81
C PRO A 67 -12.26 -6.44 -0.03
N ILE A 68 -11.36 -5.67 0.59
CA ILE A 68 -10.48 -4.70 -0.07
C ILE A 68 -9.03 -5.14 0.09
N GLY A 69 -8.31 -5.23 -1.03
CA GLY A 69 -6.86 -5.37 -1.04
C GLY A 69 -6.18 -4.11 -0.51
N VAL A 70 -5.29 -4.23 0.48
CA VAL A 70 -4.53 -3.10 1.03
C VAL A 70 -3.06 -3.28 0.76
N ASP A 71 -2.47 -2.32 0.05
CA ASP A 71 -1.11 -2.44 -0.51
C ASP A 71 -0.92 -3.74 -1.32
N LEU A 72 -1.93 -4.02 -2.15
CA LEU A 72 -1.99 -5.24 -2.94
C LEU A 72 -2.44 -4.91 -4.36
N THR A 73 -1.70 -5.33 -5.38
CA THR A 73 -2.05 -4.96 -6.76
C THR A 73 -2.91 -6.04 -7.40
N LEU A 74 -4.15 -6.15 -6.92
CA LEU A 74 -5.15 -7.07 -7.45
C LEU A 74 -5.46 -6.75 -8.92
N VAL A 75 -5.54 -7.80 -9.74
CA VAL A 75 -5.95 -7.69 -11.15
C VAL A 75 -7.44 -7.37 -11.28
N ARG A 76 -8.25 -7.77 -10.30
CA ARG A 76 -9.70 -7.52 -10.22
C ARG A 76 -10.13 -7.27 -8.77
N GLY A 77 -11.23 -6.56 -8.58
CA GLY A 77 -11.80 -6.25 -7.27
C GLY A 77 -11.19 -5.01 -6.63
N LYS A 78 -11.79 -4.57 -5.52
CA LYS A 78 -11.40 -3.33 -4.84
C LYS A 78 -10.01 -3.48 -4.22
N THR A 79 -9.14 -2.54 -4.56
CA THR A 79 -7.83 -2.46 -3.93
C THR A 79 -7.33 -1.03 -3.85
N ILE A 80 -6.52 -0.75 -2.84
CA ILE A 80 -5.74 0.47 -2.73
C ILE A 80 -4.26 0.12 -2.67
N CYS A 81 -3.47 0.66 -3.59
CA CYS A 81 -2.04 0.40 -3.65
C CYS A 81 -1.26 1.54 -4.35
N ASN A 82 0.06 1.43 -4.35
CA ASN A 82 0.96 2.38 -5.01
C ASN A 82 1.79 1.75 -6.15
N HIS A 83 1.66 0.45 -6.43
CA HIS A 83 2.53 -0.19 -7.41
C HIS A 83 2.10 0.12 -8.85
N VAL A 84 3.07 0.17 -9.77
CA VAL A 84 2.76 0.30 -11.21
C VAL A 84 2.25 -1.05 -11.67
N SER A 85 1.10 -1.11 -12.34
CA SER A 85 0.46 -2.38 -12.74
C SER A 85 0.26 -2.52 -14.26
N ARG A 86 0.71 -1.53 -15.02
CA ARG A 86 0.54 -1.44 -16.47
C ARG A 86 1.88 -1.38 -17.16
N ILE A 87 2.04 -2.11 -18.24
CA ILE A 87 3.29 -2.06 -19.03
C ILE A 87 3.29 -0.84 -19.95
N SER A 88 2.17 -0.58 -20.61
CA SER A 88 1.94 0.58 -21.49
C SER A 88 0.54 1.16 -21.29
N ASP A 89 0.23 2.22 -22.02
CA ASP A 89 -1.10 2.84 -22.10
C ASP A 89 -2.14 1.98 -22.84
N MET A 90 -1.70 0.94 -23.56
CA MET A 90 -2.56 -0.06 -24.18
C MET A 90 -2.89 -1.23 -23.25
N ASP A 91 -2.15 -1.38 -22.14
CA ASP A 91 -2.32 -2.49 -21.22
C ASP A 91 -3.58 -2.32 -20.35
N SER A 92 -4.29 -3.42 -20.15
CA SER A 92 -5.48 -3.46 -19.29
C SER A 92 -5.11 -3.20 -17.83
N TYR A 93 -6.06 -2.70 -17.04
CA TYR A 93 -5.86 -2.44 -15.61
C TYR A 93 -7.14 -2.70 -14.84
N ASN A 94 -7.00 -2.87 -13.53
CA ASN A 94 -8.13 -2.99 -12.62
C ASN A 94 -8.81 -1.62 -12.44
N PRO A 95 -10.05 -1.41 -12.94
CA PRO A 95 -10.73 -0.13 -12.83
C PRO A 95 -11.16 0.20 -11.40
N GLU A 96 -11.15 -0.78 -10.49
CA GLU A 96 -11.47 -0.61 -9.07
C GLU A 96 -10.22 -0.35 -8.22
N ALA A 97 -9.02 -0.31 -8.80
CA ALA A 97 -7.78 -0.05 -8.07
C ALA A 97 -7.58 1.45 -7.82
N ALA A 98 -7.76 1.88 -6.57
CA ALA A 98 -7.42 3.21 -6.12
C ALA A 98 -5.90 3.37 -6.02
N ASN A 99 -5.28 3.95 -7.05
CA ASN A 99 -3.83 4.06 -7.17
C ASN A 99 -3.43 5.34 -7.90
N LEU A 100 -2.58 6.16 -7.27
CA LEU A 100 -2.11 7.43 -7.86
C LEU A 100 -1.35 7.22 -9.17
N ASN A 101 -0.63 6.11 -9.33
CA ASN A 101 0.04 5.78 -10.58
C ASN A 101 -0.94 5.49 -11.71
N LEU A 102 -2.12 4.91 -11.43
CA LEU A 102 -3.17 4.74 -12.43
C LEU A 102 -3.82 6.08 -12.79
N ILE A 103 -4.05 6.94 -11.80
CA ILE A 103 -4.61 8.29 -12.01
C ILE A 103 -3.71 9.12 -12.91
N ASP A 104 -2.39 9.05 -12.71
CA ASP A 104 -1.39 9.82 -13.46
C ASP A 104 -0.92 9.15 -14.76
N GLY A 105 -1.51 8.01 -15.15
CA GLY A 105 -1.16 7.31 -16.38
C GLY A 105 0.27 6.76 -16.38
N ILE A 106 0.76 6.36 -15.21
CA ILE A 106 2.08 5.76 -15.04
C ILE A 106 2.04 4.29 -15.44
N THR A 107 3.05 3.90 -16.23
CA THR A 107 3.25 2.57 -16.77
C THR A 107 4.73 2.19 -16.62
N ALA A 108 5.09 0.96 -16.97
CA ALA A 108 6.49 0.53 -16.98
C ALA A 108 7.35 1.37 -17.95
N GLN A 109 6.77 1.92 -19.02
CA GLN A 109 7.48 2.76 -20.00
C GLN A 109 7.90 4.12 -19.44
N ASN A 110 7.22 4.64 -18.42
CA ASN A 110 7.52 5.94 -17.81
C ASN A 110 7.77 5.82 -16.29
N PHE A 111 8.23 4.65 -15.83
CA PHE A 111 8.31 4.23 -14.43
C PHE A 111 9.03 5.23 -13.51
N THR A 112 10.04 5.96 -13.99
CA THR A 112 10.77 6.97 -13.20
C THR A 112 9.91 8.17 -12.80
N ARG A 113 8.72 8.33 -13.39
CA ARG A 113 7.73 9.37 -13.04
C ARG A 113 6.71 8.91 -11.98
N LYS A 114 6.80 7.67 -11.50
CA LYS A 114 5.82 7.08 -10.60
C LYS A 114 5.69 7.83 -9.28
N TYR A 115 4.50 7.77 -8.69
CA TYR A 115 4.31 7.91 -7.27
C TYR A 115 5.01 6.76 -6.56
N ALA A 116 6.12 7.06 -5.88
CA ALA A 116 6.92 6.09 -5.14
C ALA A 116 6.62 6.10 -3.63
N GLY A 117 5.58 6.82 -3.20
CA GLY A 117 5.16 6.85 -1.81
C GLY A 117 4.29 5.66 -1.45
N SER A 118 4.23 5.37 -0.16
CA SER A 118 3.46 4.26 0.38
C SER A 118 1.95 4.43 0.21
N THR A 119 1.23 3.31 0.22
CA THR A 119 -0.22 3.30 0.35
C THR A 119 -0.66 4.03 1.64
N ALA A 120 0.13 3.89 2.72
CA ALA A 120 -0.10 4.54 4.00
C ALA A 120 -0.11 6.07 3.92
N ILE A 121 0.90 6.70 3.29
CA ILE A 121 0.94 8.17 3.20
C ILE A 121 -0.11 8.71 2.21
N PHE A 122 -0.47 7.93 1.19
CA PHE A 122 -1.61 8.23 0.32
C PHE A 122 -2.94 8.28 1.11
N LEU A 123 -3.23 7.22 1.87
CA LEU A 123 -4.42 7.15 2.73
C LEU A 123 -4.43 8.24 3.80
N PHE A 124 -3.29 8.47 4.45
CA PHE A 124 -3.17 9.53 5.44
C PHE A 124 -3.55 10.88 4.83
N SER A 125 -3.00 11.24 3.67
CA SER A 125 -3.33 12.49 2.98
C SER A 125 -4.83 12.62 2.61
N LEU A 126 -5.45 11.51 2.18
CA LEU A 126 -6.85 11.46 1.77
C LEU A 126 -7.81 11.62 2.96
N LEU A 127 -7.47 10.97 4.08
CA LEU A 127 -8.35 10.82 5.25
C LEU A 127 -7.94 11.69 6.44
N ARG A 128 -6.87 12.50 6.32
CA ARG A 128 -6.28 13.34 7.39
C ARG A 128 -7.32 14.13 8.19
N ASP A 129 -8.35 14.64 7.53
CA ASP A 129 -9.39 15.47 8.16
C ASP A 129 -10.42 14.66 8.99
N GLN A 130 -10.42 13.33 8.88
CA GLN A 130 -11.40 12.45 9.51
C GLN A 130 -10.97 11.95 10.89
N PHE A 131 -9.71 12.15 11.28
CA PHE A 131 -9.17 11.71 12.56
C PHE A 131 -8.06 12.66 13.05
N LYS A 132 -7.73 12.61 14.34
CA LYS A 132 -6.72 13.49 14.95
C LYS A 132 -5.51 12.68 15.37
N ILE A 133 -4.35 12.99 14.80
CA ILE A 133 -3.05 12.45 15.20
C ILE A 133 -2.05 13.58 15.39
N LYS A 134 -1.13 13.43 16.34
CA LYS A 134 -0.04 14.38 16.57
C LYS A 134 1.05 14.18 15.52
N GLU A 135 1.11 15.10 14.58
CA GLU A 135 2.08 15.09 13.48
C GLU A 135 3.37 15.82 13.91
N ASN A 136 4.40 15.05 14.24
CA ASN A 136 5.74 15.56 14.53
C ASN A 136 6.77 15.01 13.53
N ASP A 137 8.03 15.44 13.63
CA ASP A 137 9.08 14.99 12.71
C ASP A 137 9.24 13.45 12.67
N LEU A 138 9.09 12.77 13.81
CA LEU A 138 9.18 11.30 13.86
C LEU A 138 7.97 10.65 13.18
N PHE A 139 6.76 11.18 13.36
CA PHE A 139 5.55 10.74 12.66
C PHE A 139 5.77 10.76 11.14
N TRP A 140 6.22 11.90 10.63
CA TRP A 140 6.49 12.07 9.20
C TRP A 140 7.67 11.23 8.70
N ALA A 141 8.73 11.11 9.51
CA ALA A 141 9.86 10.25 9.19
C ALA A 141 9.42 8.79 9.07
N ILE A 142 8.52 8.31 9.94
CA ILE A 142 7.96 6.96 9.85
C ILE A 142 7.19 6.79 8.54
N LEU A 143 6.25 7.69 8.20
CA LEU A 143 5.51 7.58 6.93
C LEU A 143 6.42 7.61 5.70
N LEU A 144 7.50 8.41 5.73
CA LEU A 144 8.53 8.42 4.68
C LEU A 144 9.40 7.16 4.64
N CYS A 145 9.58 6.46 5.77
CA CYS A 145 10.35 5.21 5.85
C CYS A 145 9.60 4.00 5.28
N ILE A 146 8.27 4.04 5.28
CA ILE A 146 7.44 3.04 4.60
C ILE A 146 7.76 3.13 3.10
N ASP A 147 7.97 1.96 2.49
CA ASP A 147 8.43 1.83 1.10
C ASP A 147 9.73 2.58 0.74
N SER A 148 10.50 2.99 1.77
CA SER A 148 11.66 3.85 1.61
C SER A 148 11.37 5.12 0.79
N TYR A 149 10.18 5.70 0.93
CA TYR A 149 9.77 6.88 0.17
C TYR A 149 10.73 8.07 0.30
N PHE A 150 11.44 8.21 1.43
CA PHE A 150 12.51 9.20 1.62
C PHE A 150 13.60 9.17 0.53
N LYS A 151 13.81 8.04 -0.14
CA LYS A 151 14.78 7.92 -1.25
C LYS A 151 14.40 8.76 -2.48
N GLY A 152 13.15 9.17 -2.60
CA GLY A 152 12.73 10.09 -3.67
C GLY A 152 13.37 11.47 -3.58
N TYR A 153 13.97 11.85 -2.44
CA TYR A 153 14.70 13.13 -2.30
C TYR A 153 16.07 13.15 -3.01
N LYS A 154 16.51 12.03 -3.56
CA LYS A 154 17.71 11.96 -4.42
C LYS A 154 17.54 12.86 -5.66
N PRO A 155 18.62 13.48 -6.17
CA PRO A 155 18.54 14.46 -7.25
C PRO A 155 17.71 14.04 -8.46
N GLU A 156 17.84 12.79 -8.89
CA GLU A 156 17.17 12.23 -10.07
C GLU A 156 15.65 12.02 -9.91
N PHE A 157 15.13 11.99 -8.67
CA PHE A 157 13.71 11.77 -8.37
C PHE A 157 13.06 12.93 -7.61
N ARG A 158 13.84 13.93 -7.20
CA ARG A 158 13.41 15.01 -6.29
C ARG A 158 12.20 15.77 -6.81
N ASP A 159 12.17 16.07 -8.11
CA ASP A 159 11.04 16.81 -8.70
C ASP A 159 9.73 16.02 -8.61
N ARG A 160 9.81 14.69 -8.78
CA ARG A 160 8.65 13.80 -8.63
C ARG A 160 8.24 13.67 -7.17
N GLN A 161 9.22 13.54 -6.27
CA GLN A 161 8.98 13.56 -4.82
C GLN A 161 8.25 14.83 -4.39
N GLN A 162 8.73 15.99 -4.84
CA GLN A 162 8.14 17.29 -4.54
C GLN A 162 6.75 17.43 -5.15
N TYR A 163 6.55 17.01 -6.40
CA TYR A 163 5.24 17.04 -7.05
C TYR A 163 4.20 16.25 -6.23
N TYR A 164 4.48 15.00 -5.88
CA TYR A 164 3.50 14.20 -5.17
C TYR A 164 3.27 14.70 -3.74
N LEU A 165 4.32 14.99 -2.96
CA LEU A 165 4.15 15.48 -1.59
C LEU A 165 3.45 16.84 -1.56
N CYS A 166 3.90 17.81 -2.35
CA CYS A 166 3.39 19.17 -2.25
C CYS A 166 2.11 19.39 -3.08
N SER A 167 2.02 18.83 -4.29
CA SER A 167 0.95 19.15 -5.25
C SER A 167 -0.17 18.12 -5.29
N ALA A 168 0.12 16.83 -5.03
CA ALA A 168 -0.92 15.78 -5.02
C ALA A 168 -1.45 15.55 -3.60
N LEU A 169 -0.56 15.32 -2.64
CA LEU A 169 -0.91 14.99 -1.26
C LEU A 169 -1.14 16.24 -0.39
N GLU A 170 -0.67 17.42 -0.81
CA GLU A 170 -0.73 18.67 -0.03
C GLU A 170 -0.08 18.54 1.35
N MET A 171 1.15 18.03 1.35
CA MET A 171 1.97 17.80 2.53
C MET A 171 3.37 18.43 2.36
N PRO A 172 3.46 19.75 2.09
CA PRO A 172 4.75 20.43 1.90
C PRO A 172 5.68 20.30 3.12
N GLU A 173 5.13 20.21 4.32
CA GLU A 173 5.88 20.00 5.57
C GLU A 173 6.73 18.71 5.53
N VAL A 174 6.24 17.66 4.87
CA VAL A 174 6.96 16.39 4.72
C VAL A 174 8.10 16.50 3.70
N PHE A 175 7.95 17.38 2.70
CA PHE A 175 9.05 17.70 1.80
C PHE A 175 10.14 18.52 2.50
N GLU A 176 9.76 19.51 3.32
CA GLU A 176 10.72 20.29 4.12
C GLU A 176 11.49 19.42 5.11
N LEU A 177 10.83 18.41 5.71
CA LEU A 177 11.49 17.45 6.59
C LEU A 177 12.65 16.71 5.91
N GLN A 178 12.52 16.36 4.63
CA GLN A 178 13.58 15.70 3.86
C GLN A 178 14.78 16.62 3.56
N LYS A 179 14.61 17.94 3.67
CA LYS A 179 15.72 18.90 3.61
C LYS A 179 16.47 18.99 4.93
N LYS A 180 15.75 18.81 6.04
CA LYS A 180 16.26 18.91 7.41
C LYS A 180 17.11 17.69 7.81
N TYR A 181 16.72 16.50 7.36
CA TYR A 181 17.37 15.24 7.75
C TYR A 181 18.10 14.58 6.58
N SER A 182 19.18 13.85 6.89
CA SER A 182 19.92 13.09 5.89
C SER A 182 19.23 11.76 5.55
N LEU A 183 19.56 11.16 4.40
CA LEU A 183 19.10 9.80 4.06
C LEU A 183 19.45 8.78 5.15
N SER A 184 20.63 8.91 5.76
CA SER A 184 21.08 8.02 6.85
C SER A 184 20.20 8.15 8.09
N ASP A 185 19.63 9.32 8.38
CA ASP A 185 18.75 9.49 9.54
C ASP A 185 17.43 8.73 9.36
N PHE A 186 16.86 8.75 8.15
CA PHE A 186 15.70 7.91 7.82
C PHE A 186 16.05 6.42 7.88
N GLU A 187 17.23 6.01 7.38
CA GLU A 187 17.67 4.61 7.48
C GLU A 187 17.82 4.16 8.94
N LYS A 188 18.29 5.02 9.84
CA LYS A 188 18.34 4.73 11.29
C LYS A 188 16.93 4.52 11.86
N VAL A 189 15.95 5.34 11.48
CA VAL A 189 14.54 5.16 11.89
C VAL A 189 14.01 3.82 11.37
N GLN A 190 14.19 3.54 10.08
CA GLN A 190 13.74 2.30 9.42
C GLN A 190 14.32 1.06 10.11
N ASN A 191 15.61 1.10 10.46
CA ASN A 191 16.30 0.00 11.16
C ASN A 191 15.87 -0.12 12.62
N LYS A 192 15.76 0.99 13.36
CA LYS A 192 15.34 1.01 14.77
C LYS A 192 13.96 0.39 14.95
N LEU A 193 13.03 0.71 14.06
CA LEU A 193 11.65 0.20 14.08
C LEU A 193 11.48 -1.12 13.30
N LYS A 194 12.57 -1.69 12.75
CA LYS A 194 12.56 -2.95 11.98
C LYS A 194 11.52 -2.97 10.86
N MET A 195 11.35 -1.86 10.15
CA MET A 195 10.25 -1.66 9.19
C MET A 195 10.32 -2.54 7.93
N LYS A 196 11.45 -3.22 7.70
CA LYS A 196 11.58 -4.21 6.62
C LYS A 196 11.17 -5.63 7.04
N GLY A 197 10.70 -5.79 8.29
CA GLY A 197 10.17 -7.05 8.79
C GLY A 197 8.96 -7.49 7.98
N LYS A 198 8.76 -8.81 7.90
CA LYS A 198 7.61 -9.41 7.23
C LYS A 198 6.58 -9.88 8.25
N ILE A 199 5.33 -9.58 7.95
CA ILE A 199 4.17 -10.10 8.67
C ILE A 199 3.97 -11.54 8.21
N ARG A 200 3.72 -12.42 9.16
CA ARG A 200 3.54 -13.86 8.92
C ARG A 200 2.48 -14.41 9.85
N ILE A 201 1.89 -15.51 9.42
CA ILE A 201 1.10 -16.37 10.29
C ILE A 201 2.05 -17.30 11.06
N GLU A 202 1.99 -17.24 12.39
CA GLU A 202 2.74 -18.06 13.33
C GLU A 202 1.71 -18.73 14.26
N ASN A 203 1.61 -20.06 14.23
CA ASN A 203 0.61 -20.82 14.98
C ASN A 203 -0.83 -20.33 14.77
N GLY A 204 -1.23 -20.10 13.52
CA GLY A 204 -2.56 -19.59 13.17
C GLY A 204 -2.73 -18.08 13.34
N GLN A 205 -1.81 -17.37 14.01
CA GLN A 205 -1.99 -15.95 14.32
C GLN A 205 -1.02 -15.04 13.57
N LEU A 206 -1.46 -13.84 13.22
CA LEU A 206 -0.59 -12.82 12.66
C LEU A 206 0.43 -12.33 13.69
N ASN A 207 1.70 -12.30 13.32
CA ASN A 207 2.79 -11.83 14.18
C ASN A 207 2.87 -10.29 14.32
N ILE A 208 1.78 -9.57 14.03
CA ILE A 208 1.66 -8.11 14.08
C ILE A 208 1.70 -7.54 15.50
N TYR A 209 1.56 -8.38 16.52
CA TYR A 209 1.62 -7.99 17.93
C TYR A 209 3.03 -7.99 18.51
N LYS A 210 4.06 -8.26 17.69
CA LYS A 210 5.46 -8.10 18.09
C LYS A 210 5.75 -6.64 18.42
N ASP A 211 6.64 -6.44 19.40
CA ASP A 211 6.90 -5.12 19.99
C ASP A 211 7.23 -4.02 18.98
N HIS A 212 7.96 -4.34 17.90
CA HIS A 212 8.36 -3.35 16.91
C HIS A 212 7.19 -2.81 16.07
N PHE A 213 6.21 -3.64 15.71
CA PHE A 213 5.01 -3.19 15.00
C PHE A 213 4.11 -2.35 15.92
N ARG A 214 3.94 -2.78 17.18
CA ARG A 214 3.23 -1.99 18.19
C ARG A 214 3.87 -0.63 18.42
N GLN A 215 5.18 -0.62 18.68
CA GLN A 215 5.95 0.62 18.82
C GLN A 215 5.78 1.51 17.58
N LEU A 216 5.84 0.96 16.37
CA LEU A 216 5.64 1.72 15.15
C LEU A 216 4.26 2.40 15.13
N LEU A 217 3.19 1.65 15.38
CA LEU A 217 1.82 2.16 15.40
C LEU A 217 1.62 3.21 16.51
N ASP A 218 2.20 2.98 17.70
CA ASP A 218 2.15 3.91 18.84
C ASP A 218 2.79 5.27 18.50
N HIS A 219 3.98 5.26 17.86
CA HIS A 219 4.65 6.49 17.43
C HIS A 219 3.82 7.31 16.43
N ILE A 220 2.92 6.64 15.71
CA ILE A 220 2.03 7.29 14.75
C ILE A 220 0.58 7.41 15.23
N GLY A 221 0.31 7.16 16.52
CA GLY A 221 -1.02 7.33 17.10
C GLY A 221 -2.10 6.42 16.50
N LEU A 222 -1.70 5.27 15.95
CA LEU A 222 -2.59 4.26 15.39
C LEU A 222 -2.61 3.03 16.29
N GLU A 223 -3.69 2.27 16.17
CA GLU A 223 -3.87 1.01 16.89
C GLU A 223 -4.64 0.03 16.00
N LEU A 224 -4.49 -1.26 16.28
CA LEU A 224 -5.31 -2.31 15.69
C LEU A 224 -5.95 -3.10 16.82
N HIS A 225 -7.23 -3.44 16.66
CA HIS A 225 -7.86 -4.39 17.55
C HIS A 225 -7.17 -5.74 17.49
N LYS A 226 -7.29 -6.47 18.61
CA LYS A 226 -6.79 -7.83 18.68
C LYS A 226 -7.62 -8.71 17.75
N ILE A 227 -6.95 -9.40 16.85
CA ILE A 227 -7.52 -10.44 16.01
C ILE A 227 -7.40 -11.73 16.81
N GLU A 228 -8.54 -12.25 17.26
CA GLU A 228 -8.57 -13.40 18.17
C GLU A 228 -8.62 -14.75 17.44
N ASN A 229 -9.16 -14.75 16.22
CA ASN A 229 -9.32 -15.95 15.42
C ASN A 229 -8.03 -16.33 14.69
N ASP A 230 -7.83 -17.62 14.54
CA ASP A 230 -6.77 -18.17 13.71
C ASP A 230 -7.09 -17.99 12.22
N PHE A 231 -6.03 -17.77 11.44
CA PHE A 231 -6.05 -17.70 9.99
C PHE A 231 -5.84 -19.07 9.39
N TYR A 232 -6.73 -19.46 8.49
CA TYR A 232 -6.64 -20.67 7.70
C TYR A 232 -6.46 -20.32 6.24
N GLN A 233 -5.62 -21.08 5.53
CA GLN A 233 -5.42 -20.89 4.10
C GLN A 233 -6.69 -21.31 3.36
N ILE A 234 -7.21 -20.42 2.52
CA ILE A 234 -8.40 -20.64 1.70
C ILE A 234 -8.09 -20.69 0.20
N GLU A 235 -6.97 -20.10 -0.22
CA GLU A 235 -6.49 -20.18 -1.60
C GLU A 235 -4.98 -20.43 -1.61
N GLN A 236 -4.53 -21.20 -2.60
CA GLN A 236 -3.12 -21.40 -2.85
C GLN A 236 -2.67 -20.63 -4.10
N TYR A 237 -1.55 -19.93 -3.97
CA TYR A 237 -0.93 -19.16 -5.03
C TYR A 237 0.45 -19.68 -5.40
N GLU A 238 0.78 -19.50 -6.68
CA GLU A 238 2.15 -19.58 -7.17
C GLU A 238 2.63 -18.18 -7.55
N LYS A 239 3.75 -17.77 -6.97
CA LYS A 239 4.45 -16.55 -7.37
C LYS A 239 5.02 -16.69 -8.77
N VAL A 240 4.73 -15.73 -9.63
CA VAL A 240 5.21 -15.69 -11.00
C VAL A 240 6.01 -14.42 -11.29
N ILE A 241 7.01 -14.55 -12.14
CA ILE A 241 7.76 -13.43 -12.71
C ILE A 241 7.40 -13.34 -14.19
N VAL A 242 6.84 -12.21 -14.59
CA VAL A 242 6.38 -11.99 -15.97
C VAL A 242 7.35 -11.03 -16.65
N PRO A 243 8.22 -11.49 -17.55
CA PRO A 243 9.06 -10.59 -18.34
C PRO A 243 8.17 -9.81 -19.32
N TYR A 244 8.42 -8.51 -19.46
CA TYR A 244 7.69 -7.66 -20.42
C TYR A 244 8.59 -6.75 -21.24
N LYS A 245 9.88 -7.10 -21.34
CA LYS A 245 10.80 -6.38 -22.22
C LYS A 245 10.26 -6.40 -23.66
N ASN A 246 10.04 -5.22 -24.23
CA ASN A 246 9.53 -5.03 -25.60
C ASN A 246 8.12 -5.59 -25.85
N VAL A 247 7.30 -5.81 -24.81
CA VAL A 247 5.90 -6.25 -24.96
C VAL A 247 4.97 -5.07 -24.67
N PRO A 248 3.95 -4.80 -25.50
CA PRO A 248 3.04 -3.68 -25.26
C PRO A 248 2.01 -3.97 -24.15
N THR A 249 1.60 -5.23 -23.98
CA THR A 249 0.52 -5.64 -23.07
C THR A 249 0.80 -7.02 -22.47
N ILE A 250 0.23 -7.35 -21.31
CA ILE A 250 0.23 -8.72 -20.81
C ILE A 250 -1.18 -9.24 -20.60
N GLU A 251 -1.35 -10.54 -20.81
CA GLU A 251 -2.56 -11.23 -20.43
C GLU A 251 -2.55 -11.50 -18.91
N LYS A 252 -3.47 -10.85 -18.20
CA LYS A 252 -3.61 -10.97 -16.73
C LYS A 252 -4.75 -11.92 -16.32
N SER A 253 -5.38 -12.61 -17.28
CA SER A 253 -6.54 -13.48 -17.06
C SER A 253 -6.29 -14.57 -16.00
N ASN A 254 -5.05 -15.08 -15.94
CA ASN A 254 -4.61 -16.12 -15.01
C ASN A 254 -3.87 -15.56 -13.78
N LEU A 255 -3.84 -14.23 -13.59
CA LEU A 255 -3.15 -13.60 -12.47
C LEU A 255 -4.14 -13.06 -11.45
N SER A 256 -3.89 -13.33 -10.17
CA SER A 256 -4.61 -12.72 -9.04
C SER A 256 -4.03 -11.35 -8.70
N THR A 257 -2.70 -11.23 -8.71
CA THR A 257 -1.97 -9.97 -8.49
C THR A 257 -0.96 -9.72 -9.59
N PHE A 258 -0.66 -8.45 -9.85
CA PHE A 258 0.42 -8.08 -10.77
C PHE A 258 0.97 -6.67 -10.51
N ALA A 259 2.28 -6.57 -10.25
CA ALA A 259 3.01 -5.32 -10.12
C ALA A 259 4.26 -5.32 -11.01
N CYS A 260 4.45 -4.26 -11.78
CA CYS A 260 5.66 -3.97 -12.53
C CYS A 260 6.81 -3.60 -11.58
N THR A 261 8.00 -4.09 -11.90
CA THR A 261 9.25 -3.65 -11.27
C THR A 261 10.01 -2.72 -12.22
N TYR A 262 11.02 -2.02 -11.70
CA TYR A 262 11.91 -1.22 -12.53
C TYR A 262 12.68 -2.05 -13.58
N ALA A 263 12.85 -3.35 -13.35
CA ALA A 263 13.76 -4.23 -14.09
C ALA A 263 13.07 -5.05 -15.20
N VAL A 264 12.32 -4.39 -16.09
CA VAL A 264 11.66 -4.97 -17.30
C VAL A 264 10.85 -6.26 -17.08
N SER A 265 10.42 -6.49 -15.84
CA SER A 265 9.67 -7.67 -15.41
C SER A 265 8.71 -7.29 -14.30
N GLY A 266 7.61 -8.03 -14.21
CA GLY A 266 6.60 -7.87 -13.18
C GLY A 266 6.58 -9.08 -12.27
N ILE A 267 6.08 -8.87 -11.07
CA ILE A 267 5.84 -9.89 -10.08
C ILE A 267 4.33 -10.02 -9.89
N GLY A 268 3.83 -11.24 -9.81
CA GLY A 268 2.44 -11.51 -9.55
C GLY A 268 2.23 -12.84 -8.88
N THR A 269 0.98 -13.20 -8.70
CA THR A 269 0.54 -14.52 -8.26
C THR A 269 -0.52 -15.05 -9.20
N LYS A 270 -0.53 -16.36 -9.40
CA LYS A 270 -1.62 -17.09 -10.05
C LYS A 270 -2.25 -18.06 -9.06
N TYR A 271 -3.56 -18.22 -9.14
CA TYR A 271 -4.28 -19.27 -8.43
C TYR A 271 -3.87 -20.65 -8.94
N ILE A 272 -3.59 -21.57 -8.03
CA ILE A 272 -3.18 -22.93 -8.38
C ILE A 272 -4.08 -24.03 -7.82
N ASN A 273 -4.88 -23.78 -6.79
CA ASN A 273 -5.97 -24.63 -6.27
C ASN A 273 -6.67 -23.96 -5.08
#